data_AF-I0BG64-F1
#
_entry.id   AF-I0BG64-F1
#
_cell.length_a   1.000
_cell.length_b   1.000
_cell.length_c   1.000
_cell.angle_alpha   90.00
_cell.angle_beta   90.00
_cell.angle_gamma   90.00
#
_symmetry.space_group_name_H-M   'P 1'
#
loop_
_entity.id
_entity.type
_entity.pdbx_description
1 polymer ?
#
loop_
_entity_poly.entity_id
_entity_poly.type
_entity_poly.pdbx_seq_one_letter_code
_entity_poly.pdbx_strand_id
1 'polypeptide(L)'
;MDASIRTWLAELESADKNVQYAALQNLLAATDTKVDWAYEMWGPLLGWLTDRDNHRRSRAAQLLSNLARSDPDQRMLADFSKLWAVTYDPKFVTARHTLQNIWKVGLAGPEQKSMVVTHLADRFRTCSDEKNYTLVRYDIIAGLKKMYDERNEEEIKRTALSLIDSEEDLKYRKKYAAVWS
;
A
#
# COMPACT_ATOMS: atom_id res chain seq x y z
N MET A 1 -15.59 9.35 -15.90
CA MET A 1 -15.00 10.14 -14.78
C MET A 1 -15.72 11.46 -14.52
N ASP A 2 -16.17 11.68 -13.27
CA ASP A 2 -16.79 12.91 -12.75
C ASP A 2 -15.85 14.14 -12.81
N ALA A 3 -16.41 15.34 -12.91
CA ALA A 3 -15.70 16.61 -12.96
C ALA A 3 -14.83 16.83 -11.70
N SER A 4 -15.36 16.48 -10.52
CA SER A 4 -14.62 16.61 -9.25
C SER A 4 -13.35 15.76 -9.24
N ILE A 5 -13.44 14.52 -9.75
CA ILE A 5 -12.30 13.61 -9.87
C ILE A 5 -11.25 14.18 -10.81
N ARG A 6 -11.65 14.73 -11.97
CA ARG A 6 -10.72 15.38 -12.92
C ARG A 6 -10.01 16.56 -12.28
N THR A 7 -10.73 17.38 -11.51
CA THR A 7 -10.14 18.50 -10.77
C THR A 7 -9.11 18.02 -9.77
N TRP A 8 -9.43 17.05 -8.92
CA TRP A 8 -8.48 16.53 -7.93
C TRP A 8 -7.25 15.89 -8.59
N LEU A 9 -7.43 15.18 -9.70
CA LEU A 9 -6.30 14.62 -10.46
C LEU A 9 -5.37 15.71 -11.00
N ALA A 10 -5.90 16.83 -11.51
CA ALA A 10 -5.09 17.97 -11.93
C ALA A 10 -4.41 18.66 -10.74
N GLU A 11 -5.10 18.77 -9.60
CA GLU A 11 -4.58 19.38 -8.38
C GLU A 11 -3.43 18.61 -7.73
N LEU A 12 -3.26 17.32 -8.04
CA LEU A 12 -2.05 16.56 -7.66
C LEU A 12 -0.77 17.20 -8.22
N GLU A 13 -0.86 17.99 -9.29
CA GLU A 13 0.26 18.70 -9.93
C GLU A 13 0.35 20.17 -9.53
N SER A 14 -0.50 20.65 -8.62
CA SER A 14 -0.48 22.03 -8.13
C SER A 14 0.86 22.40 -7.50
N ALA A 15 1.28 23.67 -7.60
CA ALA A 15 2.45 24.15 -6.86
C ALA A 15 2.21 24.26 -5.34
N ASP A 16 0.94 24.33 -4.91
CA ASP A 16 0.55 24.41 -3.51
C ASP A 16 0.41 23.01 -2.89
N LYS A 17 1.24 22.72 -1.88
CA LYS A 17 1.26 21.43 -1.18
C LYS A 17 -0.04 21.12 -0.43
N ASN A 18 -0.76 22.14 0.06
CA ASN A 18 -2.04 21.94 0.74
C ASN A 18 -3.11 21.50 -0.26
N VAL A 19 -3.11 22.10 -1.46
CA VAL A 19 -4.00 21.70 -2.57
C VAL A 19 -3.69 20.27 -2.98
N GLN A 20 -2.41 19.94 -3.19
CA GLN A 20 -2.00 18.58 -3.53
C GLN A 20 -2.41 17.54 -2.46
N TYR A 21 -2.28 17.89 -1.17
CA TYR A 21 -2.65 17.02 -0.06
C TYR A 21 -4.16 16.79 -0.01
N ALA A 22 -4.96 17.86 -0.09
CA ALA A 22 -6.42 17.78 -0.10
C ALA A 22 -6.93 16.95 -1.28
N ALA A 23 -6.39 17.19 -2.48
CA ALA A 23 -6.71 16.41 -3.67
C ALA A 23 -6.40 14.92 -3.51
N LEU A 24 -5.22 14.58 -2.96
CA LEU A 24 -4.88 13.19 -2.67
C LEU A 24 -5.85 12.56 -1.66
N GLN A 25 -6.20 13.26 -0.57
CA GLN A 25 -7.15 12.73 0.41
C GLN A 25 -8.52 12.47 -0.21
N ASN A 26 -9.02 13.39 -1.03
CA ASN A 26 -10.29 13.23 -1.73
C ASN A 26 -10.27 12.04 -2.71
N LEU A 27 -9.18 11.86 -3.46
CA LEU A 27 -9.01 10.72 -4.37
C LEU A 27 -8.90 9.39 -3.61
N LEU A 28 -8.18 9.36 -2.48
CA LEU A 28 -8.11 8.16 -1.64
C LEU A 28 -9.49 7.80 -1.08
N ALA A 29 -10.26 8.77 -0.59
CA ALA A 29 -11.61 8.55 -0.12
C ALA A 29 -12.54 8.06 -1.25
N ALA A 30 -12.46 8.66 -2.44
CA ALA A 30 -13.25 8.23 -3.59
C ALA A 30 -12.93 6.77 -4.00
N THR A 31 -11.65 6.38 -3.90
CA THR A 31 -11.16 5.05 -4.30
C THR A 31 -11.19 4.00 -3.18
N ASP A 32 -11.70 4.33 -2.00
CA ASP A 32 -12.00 3.32 -0.96
C ASP A 32 -13.20 2.42 -1.38
N THR A 33 -13.99 2.87 -2.36
CA THR A 33 -15.01 2.07 -3.04
C THR A 33 -14.66 1.83 -4.51
N LYS A 34 -15.42 0.97 -5.19
CA LYS A 34 -15.20 0.70 -6.62
C LYS A 34 -15.50 1.95 -7.45
N VAL A 35 -14.60 2.27 -8.39
CA VAL A 35 -14.74 3.39 -9.33
C VAL A 35 -14.67 2.91 -10.77
N ASP A 36 -15.34 3.60 -11.68
CA ASP A 36 -15.41 3.27 -13.12
C ASP A 36 -14.21 3.77 -13.92
N TRP A 37 -13.45 4.72 -13.38
CA TRP A 37 -12.37 5.42 -14.07
C TRP A 37 -10.97 4.85 -13.77
N ALA A 38 -10.86 3.74 -13.03
CA ALA A 38 -9.58 3.16 -12.62
C ALA A 38 -8.61 2.96 -13.79
N TYR A 39 -9.11 2.46 -14.93
CA TYR A 39 -8.30 2.21 -16.12
C TYR A 39 -7.92 3.46 -16.92
N GLU A 40 -8.64 4.57 -16.75
CA GLU A 40 -8.20 5.86 -17.31
C GLU A 40 -6.90 6.32 -16.62
N MET A 41 -6.76 6.04 -15.32
CA MET A 41 -5.60 6.49 -14.52
C MET A 41 -4.53 5.42 -14.30
N TRP A 42 -4.80 4.15 -14.59
CA TRP A 42 -3.86 3.05 -14.33
C TRP A 42 -2.50 3.26 -14.98
N GLY A 43 -2.47 3.49 -16.30
CA GLY A 43 -1.24 3.70 -17.08
C GLY A 43 -0.43 4.91 -16.60
N PRO A 44 -1.03 6.11 -16.47
CA PRO A 44 -0.35 7.27 -15.90
C PRO A 44 0.24 7.02 -14.51
N LEU A 45 -0.52 6.40 -13.60
CA LEU A 45 -0.04 6.10 -12.24
C LEU A 45 1.10 5.07 -12.25
N LEU A 46 1.05 4.06 -13.11
CA LEU A 46 2.18 3.14 -13.28
C LEU A 46 3.45 3.88 -13.73
N GLY A 47 3.32 4.81 -14.68
CA GLY A 47 4.45 5.65 -15.11
C GLY A 47 5.02 6.51 -13.98
N TRP A 48 4.17 6.96 -13.06
CA TRP A 48 4.60 7.75 -11.91
C TRP A 48 5.35 6.96 -10.85
N LEU A 49 5.28 5.62 -10.82
CA LEU A 49 6.01 4.79 -9.84
C LEU A 49 7.54 4.94 -9.96
N THR A 50 8.04 5.41 -11.10
CA THR A 50 9.48 5.63 -11.36
C THR A 50 9.82 7.10 -11.62
N ASP A 51 8.91 8.04 -11.35
CA ASP A 51 9.14 9.48 -11.55
C ASP A 51 10.32 9.96 -10.68
N ARG A 52 11.04 10.99 -11.14
CA ARG A 52 12.10 11.64 -10.35
C ARG A 52 11.57 12.26 -9.05
N ASP A 53 10.34 12.76 -9.07
CA ASP A 53 9.67 13.32 -7.90
C ASP A 53 9.14 12.21 -7.00
N ASN A 54 9.66 12.15 -5.77
CA ASN A 54 9.25 11.18 -4.78
C ASN A 54 7.79 11.35 -4.33
N HIS A 55 7.21 12.54 -4.47
CA HIS A 55 5.80 12.78 -4.17
C HIS A 55 4.89 12.12 -5.20
N ARG A 56 5.22 12.20 -6.50
CA ARG A 56 4.50 11.46 -7.56
C ARG A 56 4.57 9.97 -7.35
N ARG A 57 5.77 9.41 -7.08
CA ARG A 57 5.92 7.99 -6.75
C ARG A 57 5.04 7.57 -5.57
N SER A 58 5.04 8.37 -4.49
CA SER A 58 4.24 8.11 -3.30
C SER A 58 2.74 8.17 -3.57
N ARG A 59 2.25 9.17 -4.32
CA ARG A 59 0.83 9.32 -4.70
C ARG A 59 0.37 8.18 -5.57
N ALA A 60 1.16 7.84 -6.59
CA ALA A 60 0.88 6.74 -7.50
C ALA A 60 0.75 5.42 -6.78
N ALA A 61 1.68 5.12 -5.87
CA ALA A 61 1.65 3.88 -5.12
C ALA A 61 0.43 3.76 -4.20
N GLN A 62 0.05 4.85 -3.54
CA GLN A 62 -1.15 4.89 -2.69
C GLN A 62 -2.43 4.72 -3.53
N LEU A 63 -2.56 5.46 -4.63
CA LEU A 63 -3.74 5.39 -5.51
C LEU A 63 -3.87 4.04 -6.20
N LEU A 64 -2.79 3.46 -6.73
CA LEU A 64 -2.83 2.12 -7.33
C LEU A 64 -3.21 1.04 -6.32
N SER A 65 -2.75 1.18 -5.06
CA SER A 65 -3.14 0.24 -3.99
C SER A 65 -4.65 0.28 -3.73
N ASN A 66 -5.27 1.46 -3.73
CA ASN A 66 -6.73 1.61 -3.62
C ASN A 66 -7.45 1.08 -4.88
N LEU A 67 -6.98 1.47 -6.06
CA LEU A 67 -7.60 1.16 -7.34
C LEU A 67 -7.62 -0.34 -7.68
N ALA A 68 -6.80 -1.16 -7.02
CA ALA A 68 -6.85 -2.62 -7.16
C ALA A 68 -8.26 -3.19 -6.92
N ARG A 69 -9.08 -2.58 -6.05
CA ARG A 69 -10.49 -3.00 -5.83
C ARG A 69 -11.38 -2.78 -7.07
N SER A 70 -10.96 -1.88 -7.97
CA SER A 70 -11.64 -1.48 -9.19
C SER A 70 -11.01 -2.10 -10.45
N ASP A 71 -10.29 -3.21 -10.30
CA ASP A 71 -9.54 -3.88 -11.36
C ASP A 71 -10.15 -5.25 -11.73
N PRO A 72 -11.25 -5.29 -12.49
CA PRO A 72 -11.89 -6.53 -12.89
C PRO A 72 -11.01 -7.43 -13.78
N ASP A 73 -10.11 -6.85 -14.57
CA ASP A 73 -9.16 -7.57 -15.44
C ASP A 73 -7.92 -8.07 -14.68
N GLN A 74 -7.84 -7.84 -13.37
CA GLN A 74 -6.73 -8.26 -12.51
C GLN A 74 -5.33 -7.80 -12.98
N ARG A 75 -5.22 -6.64 -13.64
CA ARG A 75 -3.95 -6.02 -14.06
C ARG A 75 -2.94 -5.90 -12.93
N MET A 76 -3.42 -5.71 -11.71
CA MET A 76 -2.58 -5.63 -10.53
C MET A 76 -1.70 -6.87 -10.35
N LEU A 77 -2.14 -8.08 -10.73
CA LEU A 77 -1.30 -9.28 -10.62
C LEU A 77 -0.04 -9.17 -11.49
N ALA A 78 -0.18 -8.64 -12.71
CA ALA A 78 0.95 -8.46 -13.62
C ALA A 78 1.82 -7.25 -13.23
N ASP A 79 1.20 -6.18 -12.74
CA ASP A 79 1.88 -4.93 -12.42
C ASP A 79 2.38 -4.84 -10.97
N PHE A 80 2.03 -5.81 -10.11
CA PHE A 80 2.33 -5.76 -8.67
C PHE A 80 3.81 -5.57 -8.39
N SER A 81 4.69 -6.20 -9.17
CA SER A 81 6.15 -6.07 -9.00
C SER A 81 6.62 -4.62 -9.10
N LYS A 82 6.01 -3.82 -9.98
CA LYS A 82 6.32 -2.39 -10.13
C LYS A 82 5.88 -1.58 -8.92
N LEU A 83 4.67 -1.86 -8.40
CA LEU A 83 4.16 -1.22 -7.20
C LEU A 83 4.96 -1.63 -5.95
N TRP A 84 5.25 -2.93 -5.83
CA TRP A 84 6.04 -3.51 -4.75
C TRP A 84 7.44 -2.93 -4.69
N ALA A 85 8.10 -2.66 -5.83
CA ALA A 85 9.42 -2.03 -5.85
C ALA A 85 9.44 -0.67 -5.12
N VAL A 86 8.34 0.10 -5.14
CA VAL A 86 8.25 1.39 -4.43
C VAL A 86 8.24 1.20 -2.92
N THR A 87 7.94 0.01 -2.40
CA THR A 87 8.12 -0.27 -0.97
C THR A 87 9.61 -0.22 -0.56
N TYR A 88 10.55 -0.25 -1.50
CA TYR A 88 12.01 -0.12 -1.28
C TYR A 88 12.55 1.24 -1.77
N ASP A 89 11.69 2.26 -1.89
CA ASP A 89 12.10 3.57 -2.40
C ASP A 89 13.29 4.17 -1.63
N PRO A 90 14.28 4.79 -2.31
CA PRO A 90 15.41 5.45 -1.65
C PRO A 90 14.98 6.58 -0.70
N LYS A 91 13.81 7.19 -0.92
CA LYS A 91 13.16 8.06 0.06
C LYS A 91 12.28 7.21 0.96
N PHE A 92 12.75 6.95 2.18
CA PHE A 92 12.03 6.12 3.14
C PHE A 92 10.57 6.57 3.39
N VAL A 93 10.28 7.88 3.36
CA VAL A 93 8.89 8.38 3.48
C VAL A 93 7.99 7.87 2.35
N THR A 94 8.50 7.76 1.13
CA THR A 94 7.79 7.20 -0.02
C THR A 94 7.58 5.71 0.16
N ALA A 95 8.65 4.97 0.50
CA ALA A 95 8.59 3.54 0.81
C ALA A 95 7.54 3.22 1.88
N ARG A 96 7.53 4.03 2.94
CA ARG A 96 6.62 3.89 4.07
C ARG A 96 5.17 4.13 3.69
N HIS A 97 4.85 5.21 2.97
CA HIS A 97 3.49 5.45 2.52
C HIS A 97 2.97 4.33 1.60
N THR A 98 3.84 3.74 0.78
CA THR A 98 3.50 2.57 -0.02
C THR A 98 3.20 1.35 0.86
N LEU A 99 4.08 1.01 1.80
CA LEU A 99 3.88 -0.11 2.73
C LEU A 99 2.57 0.03 3.54
N GLN A 100 2.22 1.25 3.95
CA GLN A 100 1.01 1.51 4.72
C GLN A 100 -0.29 1.34 3.93
N ASN A 101 -0.23 1.28 2.59
CA ASN A 101 -1.39 1.17 1.71
C ASN A 101 -1.42 -0.13 0.90
N ILE A 102 -0.29 -0.82 0.71
CA ILE A 102 -0.18 -2.00 -0.17
C ILE A 102 -1.13 -3.14 0.20
N TRP A 103 -1.53 -3.23 1.47
CA TRP A 103 -2.50 -4.22 1.96
C TRP A 103 -3.87 -4.11 1.26
N LYS A 104 -4.23 -2.92 0.75
CA LYS A 104 -5.50 -2.72 0.01
C LYS A 104 -5.56 -3.52 -1.29
N VAL A 105 -4.41 -3.83 -1.90
CA VAL A 105 -4.33 -4.74 -3.06
C VAL A 105 -4.90 -6.11 -2.70
N GLY A 106 -4.64 -6.62 -1.49
CA GLY A 106 -5.15 -7.91 -1.03
C GLY A 106 -6.67 -7.95 -0.81
N LEU A 107 -7.36 -6.80 -0.87
CA LEU A 107 -8.82 -6.76 -0.82
C LEU A 107 -9.47 -7.04 -2.18
N ALA A 108 -8.72 -6.97 -3.28
CA ALA A 108 -9.25 -7.10 -4.64
C ALA A 108 -9.72 -8.52 -4.99
N GLY A 109 -9.12 -9.55 -4.37
CA GLY A 109 -9.43 -10.95 -4.68
C GLY A 109 -8.50 -11.94 -3.97
N PRO A 110 -8.79 -13.25 -4.07
CA PRO A 110 -8.02 -14.30 -3.39
C PRO A 110 -6.56 -14.39 -3.87
N GLU A 111 -6.32 -14.20 -5.17
CA GLU A 111 -4.96 -14.22 -5.74
C GLU A 111 -4.15 -13.03 -5.26
N GLN A 112 -4.75 -11.84 -5.26
CA GLN A 112 -4.11 -10.62 -4.76
C GLN A 112 -3.83 -10.71 -3.27
N LYS A 113 -4.75 -11.28 -2.48
CA LYS A 113 -4.53 -11.58 -1.05
C LYS A 113 -3.28 -12.45 -0.87
N SER A 114 -3.23 -13.60 -1.56
CA SER A 114 -2.11 -14.54 -1.45
C SER A 114 -0.78 -13.89 -1.83
N MET A 115 -0.76 -13.14 -2.93
CA MET A 115 0.40 -12.39 -3.40
C MET A 115 0.89 -11.38 -2.36
N VAL A 116 0.01 -10.53 -1.84
CA VAL A 116 0.37 -9.49 -0.87
C VAL A 116 0.84 -10.09 0.45
N VAL A 117 0.12 -11.07 1.00
CA VAL A 117 0.50 -11.73 2.26
C VAL A 117 1.87 -12.39 2.13
N THR A 118 2.14 -13.06 1.00
CA THR A 118 3.44 -13.69 0.74
C THR A 118 4.57 -12.67 0.72
N HIS A 119 4.43 -11.58 -0.04
CA HIS A 119 5.47 -10.54 -0.15
C HIS A 119 5.70 -9.79 1.16
N LEU A 120 4.63 -9.49 1.90
CA LEU A 120 4.73 -8.88 3.23
C LEU A 120 5.46 -9.81 4.22
N ALA A 121 5.12 -11.09 4.24
CA ALA A 121 5.74 -12.06 5.13
C ALA A 121 7.22 -12.31 4.78
N ASP A 122 7.55 -12.40 3.49
CA ASP A 122 8.93 -12.52 3.03
C ASP A 122 9.75 -11.29 3.46
N ARG A 123 9.24 -10.08 3.17
CA ARG A 123 9.96 -8.86 3.54
C ARG A 123 10.14 -8.70 5.03
N PHE A 124 9.16 -9.05 5.85
CA PHE A 124 9.31 -8.99 7.30
C PHE A 124 10.53 -9.81 7.77
N ARG A 125 10.73 -10.98 7.17
CA ARG A 125 11.84 -11.89 7.52
C ARG A 125 13.17 -11.39 6.99
N THR A 126 13.21 -10.79 5.81
CA THR A 126 14.46 -10.45 5.11
C THR A 126 14.93 -9.01 5.31
N CYS A 127 14.09 -8.09 5.82
CA CYS A 127 14.44 -6.67 5.89
C CYS A 127 15.40 -6.28 7.04
N SER A 128 15.94 -7.21 7.83
CA SER A 128 16.68 -6.90 9.08
C SER A 128 17.90 -6.00 8.89
N ASP A 129 18.51 -6.02 7.70
CA ASP A 129 19.69 -5.21 7.38
C ASP A 129 19.32 -3.80 6.87
N GLU A 130 18.03 -3.50 6.69
CA GLU A 130 17.55 -2.18 6.28
C GLU A 130 17.63 -1.17 7.45
N LYS A 131 18.10 0.06 7.19
CA LYS A 131 18.23 1.13 8.21
C LYS A 131 16.97 1.35 9.07
N ASN A 132 15.78 1.17 8.49
CA ASN A 132 14.49 1.40 9.15
C ASN A 132 13.66 0.11 9.30
N TYR A 133 14.31 -1.06 9.38
CA TYR A 133 13.63 -2.36 9.35
C TYR A 133 12.53 -2.51 10.41
N THR A 134 12.70 -1.93 11.60
CA THR A 134 11.69 -2.01 12.67
C THR A 134 10.40 -1.25 12.34
N LEU A 135 10.50 -0.15 11.58
CA LEU A 135 9.34 0.56 11.05
C LEU A 135 8.71 -0.21 9.88
N VAL A 136 9.53 -0.80 9.00
CA VAL A 136 9.05 -1.67 7.91
C VAL A 136 8.24 -2.84 8.48
N ARG A 137 8.80 -3.58 9.45
CA ARG A 137 8.11 -4.65 10.17
C ARG A 137 6.83 -4.18 10.83
N TYR A 138 6.84 -3.04 11.51
CA TYR A 138 5.64 -2.48 12.11
C TYR A 138 4.55 -2.19 11.07
N ASP A 139 4.90 -1.51 9.97
CA ASP A 139 3.93 -1.15 8.91
C ASP A 139 3.39 -2.42 8.20
N ILE A 140 4.21 -3.48 8.05
CA ILE A 140 3.76 -4.80 7.57
C ILE A 140 2.71 -5.41 8.51
N ILE A 141 3.00 -5.48 9.82
CA ILE A 141 2.08 -6.06 10.81
C ILE A 141 0.77 -5.26 10.88
N ALA A 142 0.85 -3.92 10.81
CA ALA A 142 -0.33 -3.06 10.75
C ALA A 142 -1.13 -3.25 9.45
N GLY A 143 -0.46 -3.43 8.32
CA GLY A 143 -1.11 -3.74 7.04
C GLY A 143 -1.87 -5.07 7.08
N LEU A 144 -1.27 -6.12 7.64
CA LEU A 144 -1.94 -7.41 7.83
C LEU A 144 -3.17 -7.29 8.75
N LYS A 145 -3.09 -6.48 9.82
CA LYS A 145 -4.24 -6.22 10.71
C LYS A 145 -5.40 -5.56 9.98
N LYS A 146 -5.12 -4.49 9.24
CA LYS A 146 -6.13 -3.80 8.43
C LYS A 146 -6.77 -4.72 7.39
N MET A 147 -5.97 -5.57 6.74
CA MET A 147 -6.50 -6.56 5.79
C MET A 147 -7.38 -7.60 6.49
N TYR A 148 -6.99 -8.08 7.66
CA TYR A 148 -7.80 -8.99 8.46
C TYR A 148 -9.12 -8.35 8.89
N ASP A 149 -9.11 -7.08 9.32
CA ASP A 149 -10.32 -6.38 9.75
C ASP A 149 -11.37 -6.26 8.63
N GLU A 150 -10.92 -6.16 7.38
CA GLU A 150 -11.80 -6.08 6.19
C GLU A 150 -12.22 -7.46 5.66
N ARG A 151 -11.35 -8.48 5.75
CA ARG A 151 -11.60 -9.81 5.15
C ARG A 151 -12.08 -10.86 6.15
N ASN A 152 -11.78 -10.69 7.42
CA ASN A 152 -12.03 -11.64 8.52
C ASN A 152 -11.52 -13.07 8.22
N GLU A 153 -10.34 -13.19 7.59
CA GLU A 153 -9.75 -14.47 7.20
C GLU A 153 -8.62 -14.87 8.16
N GLU A 154 -8.81 -15.97 8.89
CA GLU A 154 -7.86 -16.45 9.93
C GLU A 154 -6.44 -16.72 9.43
N GLU A 155 -6.27 -17.02 8.14
CA GLU A 155 -4.95 -17.19 7.52
C GLU A 155 -4.08 -15.93 7.63
N ILE A 156 -4.68 -14.73 7.49
CA ILE A 156 -3.99 -13.44 7.58
C ILE A 156 -3.50 -13.24 9.02
N LYS A 157 -4.39 -13.50 9.99
CA LYS A 157 -4.08 -13.41 11.42
C LYS A 157 -2.99 -14.38 11.82
N ARG A 158 -3.09 -15.65 11.41
CA ARG A 158 -2.07 -16.67 11.69
C ARG A 158 -0.70 -16.26 11.13
N THR A 159 -0.66 -15.71 9.92
CA THR A 159 0.58 -15.20 9.33
C THR A 159 1.16 -14.07 10.18
N ALA A 160 0.35 -13.08 10.56
CA ALA A 160 0.83 -11.96 11.37
C ALA A 160 1.35 -12.40 12.75
N LEU A 161 0.63 -13.26 13.45
CA LEU A 161 1.05 -13.76 14.77
C LEU A 161 2.35 -14.58 14.66
N SER A 162 2.49 -15.42 13.64
CA SER A 162 3.73 -16.17 13.39
C SER A 162 4.93 -15.25 13.12
N LEU A 163 4.73 -14.15 12.37
CA LEU A 163 5.77 -13.15 12.15
C LEU A 163 6.15 -12.43 13.45
N ILE A 164 5.15 -12.05 14.26
CA ILE A 164 5.38 -11.41 15.56
C ILE A 164 6.21 -12.33 16.47
N ASP A 165 5.84 -13.61 16.59
CA ASP A 165 6.53 -14.57 17.43
C ASP A 165 7.99 -14.81 17.00
N SER A 166 8.28 -14.63 15.70
CA SER A 166 9.64 -14.74 15.14
C SER A 166 10.56 -13.55 15.45
N GLU A 167 10.04 -12.43 15.96
CA GLU A 167 10.85 -11.25 16.32
C GLU A 167 11.67 -11.53 17.58
N GLU A 168 12.99 -11.55 17.48
CA GLU A 168 13.90 -11.84 18.60
C GLU A 168 13.96 -10.70 19.63
N ASP A 169 13.85 -9.45 19.18
CA ASP A 169 13.84 -8.31 20.10
C ASP A 169 12.48 -8.21 20.82
N LEU A 170 12.48 -8.56 22.10
CA LEU A 170 11.29 -8.55 22.97
C LEU A 170 10.57 -7.20 23.00
N LYS A 171 11.27 -6.07 22.87
CA LYS A 171 10.66 -4.75 22.81
C LYS A 171 9.82 -4.62 21.55
N TYR A 172 10.36 -5.01 20.40
CA TYR A 172 9.64 -4.94 19.12
C TYR A 172 8.57 -6.00 18.99
N ARG A 173 8.80 -7.23 19.49
CA ARG A 173 7.77 -8.28 19.58
C ARG A 173 6.52 -7.76 20.31
N LYS A 174 6.70 -7.17 21.51
CA LYS A 174 5.60 -6.55 22.28
C LYS A 174 4.92 -5.42 21.50
N LYS A 175 5.70 -4.57 20.84
CA LYS A 175 5.17 -3.46 20.03
C LYS A 175 4.30 -3.96 18.86
N TYR A 176 4.71 -5.03 18.19
CA TYR A 176 3.96 -5.61 17.08
C TYR A 176 2.72 -6.37 17.58
N ALA A 177 2.83 -7.10 18.69
CA ALA A 177 1.69 -7.76 19.34
C ALA A 177 0.58 -6.76 19.74
N ALA A 178 0.95 -5.56 20.21
CA ALA A 178 -0.01 -4.51 20.56
C ALA A 178 -0.84 -3.97 19.38
N VAL A 179 -0.47 -4.28 18.14
CA VAL A 179 -1.28 -3.96 16.94
C VAL A 179 -2.47 -4.93 16.82
N TRP A 180 -2.36 -6.12 17.40
CA TRP A 180 -3.31 -7.23 17.29
C TRP A 180 -4.06 -7.54 18.59
N SER A 181 -3.77 -6.80 19.66
CA SER A 181 -4.48 -6.84 20.94
C SER A 181 -5.80 -6.09 20.92
#